data_AF-A0AB37GM48-F1
#
_entry.id   AF-A0AB37GM48-F1
#
_cell.length_a   1.000
_cell.length_b   1.000
_cell.length_c   1.000
_cell.angle_alpha   90.00
_cell.angle_beta   90.00
_cell.angle_gamma   90.00
#
_symmetry.space_group_name_H-M   'P 1'
#
loop_
_entity.id
_entity.type
_entity.pdbx_description
1 polymer ?
#
loop_
_entity_poly.entity_id
_entity_poly.type
_entity_poly.pdbx_seq_one_letter_code
_entity_poly.pdbx_strand_id
1 'polypeptide(L)'
;MLEQPPLLVTKAGTAADRADFSQVVDTAVPSRRLEFVDKRSAVVLYVADSEVQPTRECVSTVAAISQATGRVAVGLIGNGEHAEAWRQEIDSTIPMGALDERMARTLVLLAEGPPRNSGETLSVRRVRNVRAQLVQERSRGAGAAARLQRKMQLAAESAVRDALQEVVDEPAGGQAELQGRAEDAAARLQQRCGDELGLCVEISVPAPESPTRPSYVMEALVAVASLGVAVGVVRIVHGLFMWIGVPMLAVQLVALAIGLCVAVVAVGATIRRNARQRTVQWRANYLAHLRRRWTQSAEVAVREALGARGPGWRIEQLAEYSGTSAR
;
A
#
# COMPACT_ATOMS: atom_id res chain seq x y z
N MET A 1 41.58 21.88 51.92
CA MET A 1 40.25 22.20 51.36
C MET A 1 40.43 22.25 49.85
N LEU A 2 39.82 21.32 49.11
CA LEU A 2 39.86 21.33 47.65
C LEU A 2 38.80 22.32 47.16
N GLU A 3 39.24 23.45 46.60
CA GLU A 3 38.36 24.42 45.93
C GLU A 3 37.62 23.71 44.80
N GLN A 4 36.28 23.66 44.90
CA GLN A 4 35.44 23.11 43.85
C GLN A 4 35.23 24.17 42.76
N PRO A 5 35.19 23.77 41.48
CA PRO A 5 35.18 24.71 40.36
C PRO A 5 33.93 25.62 40.37
N PRO A 6 34.08 26.87 39.92
CA PRO A 6 33.00 27.85 39.89
C PRO A 6 31.84 27.42 38.97
N LEU A 7 30.62 27.82 39.34
CA LEU A 7 29.41 27.61 38.55
C LEU A 7 29.34 28.66 37.44
N LEU A 8 29.11 28.21 36.20
CA LEU A 8 29.21 29.07 35.02
C LEU A 8 27.86 29.70 34.67
N VAL A 9 27.82 31.02 34.42
CA VAL A 9 26.57 31.77 34.15
C VAL A 9 26.61 32.43 32.75
N THR A 10 25.47 32.65 32.11
CA THR A 10 25.35 33.43 30.85
C THR A 10 24.10 34.30 30.92
N LYS A 11 24.24 35.62 30.65
CA LYS A 11 23.11 36.57 30.64
C LYS A 11 22.57 36.73 29.23
N ALA A 12 21.25 36.74 29.09
CA ALA A 12 20.58 37.06 27.82
C ALA A 12 19.25 37.77 28.10
N GLY A 13 19.05 38.93 27.46
CA GLY A 13 17.78 39.66 27.44
C GLY A 13 17.67 40.85 28.42
N THR A 14 16.74 41.75 28.12
CA THR A 14 16.58 43.06 28.78
C THR A 14 16.11 43.01 30.24
N ALA A 15 15.55 41.87 30.68
CA ALA A 15 15.22 41.63 32.09
C ALA A 15 16.47 41.24 32.89
N ALA A 16 17.37 40.44 32.28
CA ALA A 16 18.65 40.09 32.90
C ALA A 16 19.55 41.33 33.07
N ASP A 17 19.47 42.31 32.17
CA ASP A 17 20.26 43.55 32.29
C ASP A 17 19.80 44.47 33.44
N ARG A 18 18.53 44.36 33.84
CA ARG A 18 17.92 45.16 34.92
C ARG A 18 18.03 44.53 36.30
N ALA A 19 18.38 43.26 36.38
CA ALA A 19 18.42 42.52 37.63
C ALA A 19 19.75 42.74 38.37
N ASP A 20 19.67 43.06 39.66
CA ASP A 20 20.83 43.05 40.54
C ASP A 20 21.14 41.61 40.99
N PHE A 21 22.29 41.09 40.56
CA PHE A 21 22.75 39.74 40.89
C PHE A 21 23.81 39.73 41.98
N SER A 22 24.22 40.88 42.52
CA SER A 22 25.27 40.95 43.56
C SER A 22 24.94 40.03 44.74
N GLN A 23 23.68 40.03 45.18
CA GLN A 23 23.18 39.15 46.25
C GLN A 23 23.06 37.67 45.88
N VAL A 24 23.19 37.29 44.61
CA VAL A 24 23.19 35.91 44.15
C VAL A 24 24.62 35.41 43.89
N VAL A 25 25.51 36.32 43.45
CA VAL A 25 26.89 36.05 43.03
C VAL A 25 27.86 36.14 44.21
N ASP A 26 27.72 37.13 45.10
CA ASP A 26 28.71 37.44 46.14
C ASP A 26 28.50 36.65 47.44
N THR A 27 27.33 36.04 47.63
CA THR A 27 26.88 35.41 48.89
C THR A 27 26.69 33.90 48.80
N ALA A 28 26.93 33.28 47.63
CA ALA A 28 26.82 31.83 47.48
C ALA A 28 27.88 31.14 48.37
N VAL A 29 27.46 30.45 49.43
CA VAL A 29 28.32 29.65 50.32
C VAL A 29 28.10 28.16 50.04
N PRO A 30 29.16 27.35 49.78
CA PRO A 30 30.57 27.75 49.75
C PRO A 30 30.86 28.69 48.57
N SER A 31 31.82 29.60 48.76
CA SER A 31 32.20 30.71 47.88
C SER A 31 32.60 30.25 46.47
N ARG A 32 31.62 29.84 45.66
CA ARG A 32 31.78 29.61 44.23
C ARG A 32 31.50 30.93 43.53
N ARG A 33 32.57 31.63 43.15
CA ARG A 33 32.52 32.83 42.30
C ARG A 33 31.88 32.45 40.96
N LEU A 34 30.76 33.07 40.58
CA LEU A 34 30.09 32.75 39.31
C LEU A 34 30.87 33.42 38.14
N GLU A 35 31.55 32.64 37.29
CA GLU A 35 32.31 33.14 36.11
C GLU A 35 31.62 32.74 34.79
N PHE A 36 31.82 33.48 33.69
CA PHE A 36 30.97 33.42 32.50
C PHE A 36 31.64 32.75 31.27
N VAL A 37 31.62 31.41 31.11
CA VAL A 37 31.92 30.69 29.83
C VAL A 37 31.25 29.29 29.77
N ASP A 38 31.02 28.78 28.56
CA ASP A 38 30.27 27.60 28.09
C ASP A 38 30.80 26.19 28.50
N LYS A 39 29.84 25.28 28.82
CA LYS A 39 29.85 23.79 28.85
C LYS A 39 30.19 22.98 30.13
N ARG A 40 29.14 22.32 30.67
CA ARG A 40 28.93 20.83 30.79
C ARG A 40 27.87 20.43 31.84
N SER A 41 27.35 21.38 32.61
CA SER A 41 26.21 21.20 33.51
C SER A 41 25.51 22.54 33.70
N ALA A 42 24.75 22.95 32.68
CA ALA A 42 24.10 24.25 32.66
C ALA A 42 22.88 24.24 33.61
N VAL A 43 23.03 24.87 34.78
CA VAL A 43 21.89 25.33 35.56
C VAL A 43 21.42 26.63 34.92
N VAL A 44 20.13 26.73 34.62
CA VAL A 44 19.55 27.91 33.98
C VAL A 44 18.72 28.68 34.99
N LEU A 45 19.04 29.95 35.20
CA LEU A 45 18.21 30.89 35.92
C LEU A 45 17.40 31.70 34.89
N TYR A 46 16.09 31.47 34.83
CA TYR A 46 15.19 32.33 34.06
C TYR A 46 14.79 33.53 34.92
N VAL A 47 15.03 34.74 34.44
CA VAL A 47 14.70 35.95 35.18
C VAL A 47 13.40 36.54 34.64
N ALA A 48 12.40 36.64 35.51
CA ALA A 48 11.10 37.21 35.19
C ALA A 48 10.89 38.52 35.96
N ASP A 49 10.32 39.50 35.27
CA ASP A 49 9.90 40.77 35.86
C ASP A 49 8.53 40.57 36.51
N SER A 50 8.44 40.77 37.83
CA SER A 50 7.19 40.57 38.58
C SER A 50 6.15 41.66 38.33
N GLU A 51 6.53 42.74 37.66
CA GLU A 51 5.63 43.80 37.18
C GLU A 51 5.00 43.46 35.81
N VAL A 52 5.38 42.33 35.18
CA VAL A 52 4.89 41.93 33.86
C VAL A 52 4.15 40.60 33.94
N GLN A 53 2.95 40.54 33.35
CA GLN A 53 2.14 39.32 33.35
C GLN A 53 2.84 38.18 32.57
N PRO A 54 2.85 36.94 33.09
CA PRO A 54 3.43 35.81 32.37
C PRO A 54 2.71 35.57 31.05
N THR A 55 3.45 35.60 29.95
CA THR A 55 2.92 35.20 28.64
C THR A 55 3.05 33.70 28.46
N ARG A 56 2.21 33.13 27.58
CA ARG A 56 2.27 31.72 27.20
C ARG A 56 3.64 31.31 26.64
N GLU A 57 4.29 32.21 25.89
CA GLU A 57 5.63 32.00 25.33
C GLU A 57 6.70 31.92 26.44
N CYS A 58 6.65 32.83 27.43
CA CYS A 58 7.55 32.81 28.57
C CYS A 58 7.43 31.51 29.38
N VAL A 59 6.20 31.10 29.73
CA VAL A 59 5.94 29.85 30.46
C VAL A 59 6.42 28.64 29.65
N SER A 60 6.16 28.63 28.34
CA SER A 60 6.63 27.55 27.47
C SER A 60 8.15 27.47 27.37
N THR A 61 8.84 28.61 27.44
CA THR A 61 10.30 28.69 27.41
C THR A 61 10.91 28.10 28.69
N VAL A 62 10.37 28.47 29.87
CA VAL A 62 10.80 27.89 31.16
C VAL A 62 10.57 26.38 31.18
N ALA A 63 9.41 25.91 30.70
CA ALA A 63 9.12 24.49 30.62
C ALA A 63 10.07 23.73 29.67
N ALA A 64 10.39 24.32 28.51
CA ALA A 64 11.34 23.74 27.56
C ALA A 64 12.76 23.65 28.14
N ILE A 65 13.20 24.68 28.86
CA ILE A 65 14.49 24.68 29.56
C ILE A 65 14.51 23.61 30.66
N SER A 66 13.47 23.55 31.49
CA SER A 66 13.32 22.51 32.53
C SER A 66 13.44 21.10 31.93
N GLN A 67 12.81 20.86 30.78
CA GLN A 67 12.85 19.57 30.12
C GLN A 67 14.24 19.25 29.53
N ALA A 68 14.93 20.25 28.98
CA ALA A 68 16.23 20.07 28.36
C ALA A 68 17.34 19.85 29.39
N THR A 69 17.27 20.52 30.54
CA THR A 69 18.36 20.54 31.53
C THR A 69 18.02 19.81 32.83
N GLY A 70 16.73 19.68 33.18
CA GLY A 70 16.27 19.25 34.50
C GLY A 70 16.77 20.13 35.65
N ARG A 71 17.32 21.31 35.33
CA ARG A 71 18.11 22.17 36.23
C ARG A 71 17.80 23.63 35.92
N VAL A 72 16.55 24.02 36.14
CA VAL A 72 16.08 25.40 35.95
C VAL A 72 15.50 25.95 37.26
N ALA A 73 15.70 27.25 37.48
CA ALA A 73 14.99 28.02 38.51
C ALA A 73 14.48 29.33 37.90
N VAL A 74 13.45 29.90 38.51
CA VAL A 74 12.89 31.21 38.11
C VAL A 74 13.16 32.25 39.19
N GLY A 75 13.91 33.30 38.84
CA GLY A 75 14.14 34.46 39.69
C GLY A 75 13.17 35.59 39.35
N LEU A 76 12.43 36.07 40.35
CA LEU A 76 11.54 37.22 40.21
C LEU A 76 12.29 38.51 40.57
N ILE A 77 12.25 39.49 39.66
CA ILE A 77 12.71 40.86 39.92
C ILE A 77 11.57 41.62 40.58
N GLY A 78 11.82 42.21 41.75
CA GLY A 78 10.84 43.04 42.47
C GLY A 78 9.75 42.25 43.20
N ASN A 79 8.81 42.99 43.79
CA ASN A 79 7.63 42.46 44.48
C ASN A 79 6.34 42.95 43.79
N GLY A 80 6.32 42.89 42.46
CA GLY A 80 5.26 43.41 41.61
C GLY A 80 3.97 42.61 41.67
N GLU A 81 2.90 43.22 41.16
CA GLU A 81 1.52 42.72 41.25
C GLU A 81 1.30 41.36 40.58
N HIS A 82 2.16 40.97 39.63
CA HIS A 82 2.03 39.72 38.88
C HIS A 82 2.89 38.57 39.43
N ALA A 83 3.57 38.75 40.57
CA ALA A 83 4.39 37.70 41.19
C ALA A 83 3.61 36.39 41.44
N GLU A 84 2.35 36.50 41.86
CA GLU A 84 1.51 35.32 42.12
C GLU A 84 1.04 34.65 40.83
N ALA A 85 0.77 35.42 39.78
CA ALA A 85 0.43 34.89 38.46
C ALA A 85 1.59 34.04 37.91
N TRP A 86 2.83 34.50 38.08
CA TRP A 86 4.03 33.71 37.76
C TRP A 86 4.10 32.40 38.54
N ARG A 87 3.84 32.42 39.85
CA ARG A 87 3.85 31.20 40.70
C ARG A 87 2.78 30.19 40.30
N GLN A 88 1.63 30.65 39.82
CA GLN A 88 0.53 29.79 39.39
C GLN A 88 0.77 29.15 38.01
N GLU A 89 1.40 29.87 37.09
CA GLU A 89 1.61 29.41 35.71
C GLU A 89 2.84 28.51 35.55
N ILE A 90 3.86 28.67 36.40
CA ILE A 90 5.05 27.83 36.38
C ILE A 90 4.81 26.52 37.15
N ASP A 91 5.33 25.41 36.62
CA ASP A 91 5.24 24.10 37.28
C ASP A 91 5.80 24.18 38.71
N SER A 92 5.00 23.77 39.69
CA SER A 92 5.34 23.74 41.12
C SER A 92 6.64 23.00 41.45
N THR A 93 7.13 22.15 40.55
CA THR A 93 8.40 21.43 40.70
C THR A 93 9.63 22.29 40.39
N ILE A 94 9.46 23.43 39.72
CA ILE A 94 10.51 24.38 39.37
C ILE A 94 10.67 25.39 40.52
N PRO A 95 11.85 25.50 41.15
CA PRO A 95 12.06 26.48 42.21
C PRO A 95 11.89 27.91 41.70
N MET A 96 11.07 28.70 42.40
CA MET A 96 10.83 30.11 42.09
C MET A 96 10.96 30.97 43.36
N GLY A 97 11.54 32.16 43.23
CA GLY A 97 11.72 33.09 44.35
C GLY A 97 12.36 34.41 43.95
N ALA A 98 12.58 35.28 44.93
CA ALA A 98 13.33 36.53 44.73
C ALA A 98 14.80 36.25 44.39
N LEU A 99 15.48 37.22 43.77
CA LEU A 99 16.91 37.15 43.46
C LEU A 99 17.76 37.45 44.72
N ASP A 100 17.77 36.51 45.66
CA ASP A 100 18.43 36.62 46.97
C ASP A 100 19.41 35.47 47.26
N GLU A 101 20.00 35.44 48.46
CA GLU A 101 20.91 34.38 48.90
C GLU A 101 20.26 32.99 48.94
N ARG A 102 18.93 32.91 49.08
CA ARG A 102 18.20 31.63 49.05
C ARG A 102 18.13 31.11 47.62
N MET A 103 17.95 31.99 46.64
CA MET A 103 18.04 31.64 45.22
C MET A 103 19.45 31.15 44.86
N ALA A 104 20.49 31.82 45.34
CA ALA A 104 21.87 31.38 45.15
C ALA A 104 22.10 29.94 45.64
N ARG A 105 21.67 29.64 46.87
CA ARG A 105 21.73 28.28 47.43
C ARG A 105 20.94 27.27 46.61
N THR A 106 19.78 27.66 46.10
CA THR A 106 18.93 26.81 45.26
C THR A 106 19.62 26.45 43.94
N LEU A 107 20.29 27.41 43.30
CA LEU A 107 21.04 27.17 42.07
C LEU A 107 22.23 26.22 42.29
N VAL A 108 22.95 26.36 43.42
CA VAL A 108 24.02 25.43 43.80
C VAL A 108 23.46 24.02 43.99
N LEU A 109 22.33 23.87 44.69
CA LEU A 109 21.68 22.56 44.89
C LEU A 109 21.20 21.93 43.57
N LEU A 110 20.71 22.73 42.62
CA LEU A 110 20.34 22.24 41.28
C LEU A 110 21.56 21.81 40.46
N ALA A 111 22.70 22.48 40.63
CA ALA A 111 23.95 22.10 39.97
C ALA A 111 24.47 20.75 40.44
N GLU A 112 24.40 20.51 41.76
CA GLU A 112 24.93 19.32 42.41
C GLU A 112 23.96 18.13 42.34
N GLY A 113 22.65 18.40 42.30
CA GLY A 113 21.61 17.39 42.24
C GLY A 113 21.46 16.73 40.86
N PRO A 114 20.88 15.52 40.80
CA PRO A 114 20.47 14.92 39.53
C PRO A 114 19.39 15.78 38.86
N PRO A 115 19.34 15.83 37.51
CA PRO A 115 18.33 16.59 36.78
C PRO A 115 16.91 16.16 37.20
N ARG A 116 16.13 17.13 37.65
CA ARG A 116 14.72 16.96 38.02
C ARG A 116 13.91 17.08 36.74
N ASN A 117 13.68 15.95 36.07
CA ASN A 117 12.77 15.93 34.94
C ASN A 117 11.35 16.12 35.47
N SER A 118 10.85 17.36 35.44
CA SER A 118 9.41 17.64 35.45
C SER A 118 8.78 16.75 34.39
N GLY A 119 7.83 15.89 34.78
CA GLY A 119 7.28 14.83 33.91
C GLY A 119 6.83 15.34 32.53
N GLU A 120 6.72 14.43 31.55
CA GLU A 120 6.29 14.74 30.17
C GLU A 120 5.24 15.85 30.14
N THR A 121 5.62 17.01 29.59
CA THR A 121 4.72 18.16 29.46
C THR A 121 3.48 17.78 28.64
N LEU A 122 2.35 18.46 28.87
CA LEU A 122 1.13 18.27 28.09
C LEU A 122 1.38 18.43 26.58
N SER A 123 2.36 19.24 26.17
CA SER A 123 2.76 19.40 24.76
C SER A 123 3.44 18.15 24.21
N VAL A 124 4.37 17.54 24.95
CA VAL A 124 5.03 16.27 24.55
C VAL A 124 4.02 15.13 24.47
N ARG A 125 3.12 15.02 25.45
CA ARG A 125 2.02 14.04 25.41
C ARG A 125 1.09 14.26 24.21
N ARG A 126 0.75 15.51 23.89
CA ARG A 126 -0.05 15.83 22.70
C ARG A 126 0.65 15.41 21.42
N VAL A 127 1.93 15.73 21.24
CA VAL A 127 2.69 15.34 20.04
C VAL A 127 2.75 13.82 19.91
N ARG A 128 2.99 13.11 21.02
CA ARG A 128 2.99 11.64 21.06
C ARG A 128 1.63 11.05 20.69
N ASN A 129 0.54 11.60 21.23
CA ASN A 129 -0.82 11.15 20.92
C ASN A 129 -1.20 11.44 19.46
N VAL A 130 -0.79 12.59 18.90
CA VAL A 130 -1.00 12.92 17.49
C VAL A 130 -0.25 11.95 16.58
N ARG A 131 1.01 11.61 16.91
CA ARG A 131 1.76 10.58 16.17
C ARG A 131 1.10 9.21 16.24
N ALA A 132 0.59 8.81 17.41
CA ALA A 132 -0.14 7.56 17.57
C ALA A 132 -1.44 7.54 16.74
N GLN A 133 -2.18 8.66 16.71
CA GLN A 133 -3.37 8.82 15.87
C GLN A 133 -3.01 8.74 14.37
N LEU A 134 -1.92 9.36 13.94
CA LEU A 134 -1.44 9.30 12.57
C LEU A 134 -1.09 7.87 12.14
N VAL A 135 -0.43 7.08 13.00
CA VAL A 135 -0.17 5.66 12.74
C VAL A 135 -1.47 4.87 12.63
N GLN A 136 -2.43 5.12 13.52
CA GLN A 136 -3.72 4.44 13.50
C GLN A 136 -4.51 4.79 12.23
N GLU A 137 -4.55 6.06 11.82
CA GLU A 137 -5.23 6.49 10.59
C GLU A 137 -4.55 5.93 9.34
N ARG A 138 -3.22 5.83 9.30
CA ARG A 138 -2.51 5.12 8.22
C ARG A 138 -2.90 3.65 8.15
N SER A 139 -2.98 2.96 9.28
CA SER A 139 -3.39 1.55 9.31
C SER A 139 -4.84 1.35 8.84
N ARG A 140 -5.74 2.26 9.22
CA ARG A 140 -7.13 2.27 8.77
C ARG A 140 -7.24 2.57 7.28
N GLY A 141 -6.49 3.57 6.80
CA GLY A 141 -6.38 3.94 5.40
C GLY A 141 -5.87 2.78 4.54
N ALA A 142 -4.79 2.12 4.96
CA ALA A 142 -4.26 0.92 4.31
C ALA A 142 -5.30 -0.22 4.26
N GLY A 143 -6.02 -0.46 5.36
CA GLY A 143 -7.09 -1.46 5.39
C GLY A 143 -8.27 -1.11 4.48
N ALA A 144 -8.66 0.16 4.40
CA ALA A 144 -9.71 0.63 3.51
C ALA A 144 -9.28 0.56 2.04
N ALA A 145 -8.04 0.94 1.72
CA ALA A 145 -7.45 0.85 0.40
C ALA A 145 -7.39 -0.60 -0.08
N ALA A 146 -6.95 -1.54 0.78
CA ALA A 146 -6.92 -2.97 0.44
C ALA A 146 -8.33 -3.54 0.18
N ARG A 147 -9.34 -3.12 0.95
CA ARG A 147 -10.74 -3.52 0.71
C ARG A 147 -11.27 -2.96 -0.61
N LEU A 148 -11.00 -1.68 -0.89
CA LEU A 148 -11.39 -1.04 -2.13
C LEU A 148 -10.70 -1.71 -3.33
N GLN A 149 -9.41 -1.99 -3.23
CA GLN A 149 -8.64 -2.71 -4.24
C GLN A 149 -9.27 -4.05 -4.56
N ARG A 150 -9.58 -4.87 -3.55
CA ARG A 150 -10.26 -6.15 -3.75
C ARG A 150 -11.62 -5.98 -4.42
N LYS A 151 -12.40 -4.96 -4.02
CA LYS A 151 -13.71 -4.69 -4.63
C LYS A 151 -13.58 -4.31 -6.11
N MET A 152 -12.63 -3.44 -6.45
CA MET A 152 -12.38 -3.02 -7.84
C MET A 152 -11.83 -4.16 -8.69
N GLN A 153 -10.91 -4.98 -8.14
CA GLN A 153 -10.41 -6.18 -8.82
C GLN A 153 -11.52 -7.17 -9.12
N LEU A 154 -12.39 -7.46 -8.15
CA LEU A 154 -13.52 -8.38 -8.37
C LEU A 154 -14.50 -7.86 -9.42
N ALA A 155 -14.79 -6.56 -9.42
CA ALA A 155 -15.67 -5.95 -10.41
C ALA A 155 -15.05 -5.95 -11.82
N ALA A 156 -13.74 -5.70 -11.92
CA ALA A 156 -13.02 -5.77 -13.19
C ALA A 156 -12.96 -7.22 -13.71
N GLU A 157 -12.72 -8.21 -12.85
CA GLU A 157 -12.73 -9.62 -13.21
C GLU A 157 -14.11 -10.11 -13.67
N SER A 158 -15.19 -9.64 -13.03
CA SER A 158 -16.55 -9.94 -13.49
C SER A 158 -16.83 -9.29 -14.84
N ALA A 159 -16.45 -8.04 -15.05
CA ALA A 159 -16.63 -7.36 -16.34
C ALA A 159 -15.88 -8.08 -17.48
N VAL A 160 -14.64 -8.52 -17.24
CA VAL A 160 -13.88 -9.33 -18.22
C VAL A 160 -14.59 -10.65 -18.52
N ARG A 161 -15.13 -11.32 -17.49
CA ARG A 161 -15.86 -12.58 -17.66
C ARG A 161 -17.12 -12.38 -18.50
N ASP A 162 -17.91 -11.36 -18.20
CA ASP A 162 -19.16 -11.07 -18.89
C ASP A 162 -18.90 -10.70 -20.36
N ALA A 163 -17.87 -9.89 -20.62
CA ALA A 163 -17.44 -9.57 -21.98
C ALA A 163 -16.99 -10.80 -22.77
N LEU A 164 -16.29 -11.76 -22.13
CA LEU A 164 -15.91 -13.01 -22.79
C LEU A 164 -17.10 -13.94 -23.01
N GLN A 165 -18.10 -13.92 -22.13
CA GLN A 165 -19.32 -14.70 -22.29
C GLN A 165 -20.10 -14.25 -23.53
N GLU A 166 -20.19 -12.94 -23.78
CA GLU A 166 -20.77 -12.39 -25.02
C GLU A 166 -20.09 -12.94 -26.29
N VAL A 167 -18.78 -13.21 -26.25
CA VAL A 167 -18.04 -13.78 -27.38
C VAL A 167 -18.31 -15.29 -27.53
N VAL A 168 -18.64 -15.99 -26.44
CA VAL A 168 -18.87 -17.45 -26.41
C VAL A 168 -20.27 -17.83 -26.89
N ASP A 169 -21.29 -17.04 -26.56
CA ASP A 169 -22.69 -17.42 -26.72
C ASP A 169 -23.12 -17.57 -28.20
N GLU A 170 -22.41 -16.95 -29.15
CA GLU A 170 -22.68 -17.10 -30.59
C GLU A 170 -21.66 -18.02 -31.29
N PRO A 171 -22.12 -18.98 -32.13
CA PRO A 171 -21.23 -19.79 -32.93
C PRO A 171 -20.59 -18.95 -34.05
N ALA A 172 -19.33 -18.53 -33.86
CA ALA A 172 -18.58 -17.85 -34.92
C ALA A 172 -18.46 -18.75 -36.18
N GLY A 173 -18.61 -18.19 -37.37
CA GLY A 173 -18.42 -18.88 -38.65
C GLY A 173 -16.94 -19.03 -39.05
N GLY A 174 -16.05 -18.19 -38.49
CA GLY A 174 -14.62 -18.20 -38.83
C GLY A 174 -13.72 -17.34 -37.93
N GLN A 175 -12.44 -17.23 -38.30
CA GLN A 175 -11.40 -16.53 -37.54
C GLN A 175 -11.60 -15.02 -37.49
N ALA A 176 -11.89 -14.39 -38.64
CA ALA A 176 -12.10 -12.95 -38.73
C ALA A 176 -13.34 -12.49 -37.94
N GLU A 177 -14.41 -13.30 -37.95
CA GLU A 177 -15.64 -13.02 -37.20
C GLU A 177 -15.41 -13.15 -35.68
N LEU A 178 -14.65 -14.15 -35.24
CA LEU A 178 -14.26 -14.29 -33.83
C LEU A 178 -13.42 -13.09 -33.36
N GLN A 179 -12.50 -12.63 -34.19
CA GLN A 179 -11.66 -11.47 -33.90
C GLN A 179 -12.49 -10.18 -33.83
N GLY A 180 -13.35 -9.91 -34.83
CA GLY A 180 -14.21 -8.74 -34.84
C GLY A 180 -15.13 -8.68 -33.60
N ARG A 181 -15.71 -9.82 -33.20
CA ARG A 181 -16.49 -9.91 -31.96
C ARG A 181 -15.65 -9.65 -30.71
N ALA A 182 -14.41 -10.15 -30.67
CA ALA A 182 -13.50 -9.89 -29.57
C ALA A 182 -13.11 -8.40 -29.50
N GLU A 183 -12.94 -7.73 -30.64
CA GLU A 183 -12.71 -6.28 -30.74
C GLU A 183 -13.92 -5.48 -30.24
N ASP A 184 -15.14 -5.83 -30.66
CA ASP A 184 -16.38 -5.20 -30.18
C ASP A 184 -16.57 -5.40 -28.67
N ALA A 185 -16.34 -6.62 -28.17
CA ALA A 185 -16.42 -6.93 -26.75
C ALA A 185 -15.33 -6.19 -25.95
N ALA A 186 -14.13 -6.05 -26.49
CA ALA A 186 -13.06 -5.27 -25.88
C ALA A 186 -13.45 -3.79 -25.80
N ALA A 187 -14.00 -3.19 -26.85
CA ALA A 187 -14.47 -1.80 -26.84
C ALA A 187 -15.58 -1.59 -25.79
N ARG A 188 -16.57 -2.49 -25.72
CA ARG A 188 -17.62 -2.46 -24.69
C ARG A 188 -17.07 -2.63 -23.28
N LEU A 189 -16.04 -3.45 -23.11
CA LEU A 189 -15.37 -3.65 -21.82
C LEU A 189 -14.58 -2.41 -21.41
N GLN A 190 -13.86 -1.76 -22.34
CA GLN A 190 -13.18 -0.49 -22.07
C GLN A 190 -14.17 0.58 -21.62
N GLN A 191 -15.29 0.70 -22.33
CA GLN A 191 -16.35 1.65 -21.97
C GLN A 191 -16.96 1.35 -20.60
N ARG A 192 -17.34 0.09 -20.32
CA ARG A 192 -17.87 -0.31 -18.99
C ARG A 192 -16.88 -0.05 -17.87
N CYS A 193 -15.60 -0.37 -18.06
CA CYS A 193 -14.55 -0.06 -17.09
C CYS A 193 -14.40 1.45 -16.85
N GLY A 194 -14.56 2.28 -17.89
CA GLY A 194 -14.59 3.73 -17.77
C GLY A 194 -15.81 4.24 -17.01
N ASP A 195 -17.01 3.82 -17.41
CA ASP A 195 -18.27 4.34 -16.90
C ASP A 195 -18.57 3.85 -15.46
N GLU A 196 -18.37 2.56 -15.17
CA GLU A 196 -18.73 1.96 -13.88
C GLU A 196 -17.61 2.03 -12.84
N LEU A 197 -16.36 1.91 -13.28
CA LEU A 197 -15.19 1.80 -12.40
C LEU A 197 -14.28 3.04 -12.44
N GLY A 198 -14.50 3.97 -13.37
CA GLY A 198 -13.64 5.14 -13.57
C GLY A 198 -12.23 4.76 -14.02
N LEU A 199 -12.06 3.60 -14.66
CA LEU A 199 -10.78 3.05 -15.06
C LEU A 199 -10.49 3.36 -16.53
N CYS A 200 -9.33 3.95 -16.81
CA CYS A 200 -8.79 4.02 -18.16
C CYS A 200 -8.04 2.72 -18.47
N VAL A 201 -8.68 1.80 -19.19
CA VAL A 201 -8.08 0.51 -19.57
C VAL A 201 -7.87 0.47 -21.07
N GLU A 202 -6.64 0.19 -21.50
CA GLU A 202 -6.36 -0.14 -22.90
C GLU A 202 -6.40 -1.66 -23.08
N ILE A 203 -7.42 -2.15 -23.78
CA ILE A 203 -7.64 -3.58 -24.02
C ILE A 203 -7.25 -3.90 -25.45
N SER A 204 -6.11 -4.59 -25.60
CA SER A 204 -5.63 -5.08 -26.89
C SER A 204 -6.27 -6.43 -27.24
N VAL A 205 -6.68 -6.60 -28.49
CA VAL A 205 -7.15 -7.88 -29.04
C VAL A 205 -6.12 -8.43 -30.01
N PRO A 206 -5.37 -9.49 -29.64
CA PRO A 206 -4.49 -10.16 -30.59
C PRO A 206 -5.29 -10.89 -31.67
N ALA A 207 -4.78 -10.87 -32.89
CA ALA A 207 -5.27 -11.72 -33.97
C ALA A 207 -5.16 -13.21 -33.55
N PRO A 208 -6.18 -14.04 -33.80
CA PRO A 208 -6.10 -15.46 -33.49
C PRO A 208 -4.99 -16.13 -34.31
N GLU A 209 -4.29 -17.11 -33.74
CA GLU A 209 -3.42 -17.99 -34.54
C GLU A 209 -4.26 -18.88 -35.45
N SER A 210 -3.77 -19.25 -36.64
CA SER A 210 -4.51 -20.18 -37.50
C SER A 210 -4.63 -21.55 -36.82
N PRO A 211 -5.77 -22.26 -36.95
CA PRO A 211 -5.91 -23.60 -36.40
C PRO A 211 -4.83 -24.54 -36.95
N THR A 212 -4.26 -25.39 -36.10
CA THR A 212 -3.23 -26.34 -36.50
C THR A 212 -3.75 -27.25 -37.61
N ARG A 213 -3.03 -27.25 -38.75
CA ARG A 213 -3.35 -28.14 -39.87
C ARG A 213 -3.21 -29.60 -39.42
N PRO A 214 -4.04 -30.52 -39.93
CA PRO A 214 -3.86 -31.95 -39.67
C PRO A 214 -2.42 -32.37 -39.97
N SER A 215 -1.81 -33.14 -39.07
CA SER A 215 -0.60 -33.86 -39.42
C SER A 215 -0.99 -35.00 -40.36
N TYR A 216 -0.26 -35.14 -41.48
CA TYR A 216 -0.43 -36.24 -42.43
C TYR A 216 -0.37 -37.62 -41.76
N VAL A 217 0.33 -37.73 -40.63
CA VAL A 217 0.44 -38.94 -39.82
C VAL A 217 -0.90 -39.34 -39.18
N MET A 218 -1.68 -38.38 -38.68
CA MET A 218 -2.99 -38.66 -38.10
C MET A 218 -4.01 -39.07 -39.17
N GLU A 219 -3.92 -38.45 -40.35
CA GLU A 219 -4.74 -38.85 -41.51
C GLU A 219 -4.37 -40.24 -42.02
N ALA A 220 -3.08 -40.57 -42.05
CA ALA A 220 -2.60 -41.91 -42.38
C ALA A 220 -3.04 -42.96 -41.35
N LEU A 221 -3.00 -42.66 -40.05
CA LEU A 221 -3.48 -43.57 -38.99
C LEU A 221 -4.98 -43.84 -39.08
N VAL A 222 -5.79 -42.81 -39.36
CA VAL A 222 -7.24 -42.97 -39.58
C VAL A 222 -7.52 -43.78 -40.84
N ALA A 223 -6.76 -43.55 -41.91
CA ALA A 223 -6.83 -44.37 -43.12
C ALA A 223 -6.49 -45.85 -42.84
N VAL A 224 -5.41 -46.13 -42.11
CA VAL A 224 -4.99 -47.49 -41.74
C VAL A 224 -6.03 -48.17 -40.83
N ALA A 225 -6.57 -47.46 -39.84
CA ALA A 225 -7.61 -47.98 -38.96
C ALA A 225 -8.91 -48.29 -39.72
N SER A 226 -9.30 -47.44 -40.69
CA SER A 226 -10.47 -47.68 -41.54
C SER A 226 -10.31 -48.89 -42.46
N LEU A 227 -9.07 -49.16 -42.88
CA LEU A 227 -8.71 -50.33 -43.68
C LEU A 227 -8.88 -51.64 -42.87
N GLY A 228 -8.53 -51.61 -41.58
CA GLY A 228 -8.79 -52.73 -40.67
C GLY A 228 -10.28 -53.03 -40.46
N VAL A 229 -11.12 -51.99 -40.33
CA VAL A 229 -12.58 -52.15 -40.23
C VAL A 229 -13.17 -52.69 -41.53
N ALA A 230 -12.71 -52.19 -42.69
CA ALA A 230 -13.14 -52.69 -44.00
C ALA A 230 -12.82 -54.18 -44.17
N VAL A 231 -11.62 -54.62 -43.77
CA VAL A 231 -11.23 -56.04 -43.80
C VAL A 231 -12.11 -56.89 -42.87
N GLY A 232 -12.45 -56.37 -41.68
CA GLY A 232 -13.37 -57.04 -40.76
C GLY A 232 -14.78 -57.23 -41.32
N VAL A 233 -15.35 -56.18 -41.93
CA VAL A 233 -16.68 -56.21 -42.56
C VAL A 233 -16.70 -57.14 -43.78
N VAL A 234 -15.67 -57.09 -44.62
CA VAL A 234 -15.50 -57.99 -45.78
C VAL A 234 -15.52 -59.45 -45.32
N ARG A 235 -14.84 -59.78 -44.22
CA ARG A 235 -14.76 -61.17 -43.72
C ARG A 235 -16.11 -61.69 -43.21
N ILE A 236 -16.90 -60.83 -42.55
CA ILE A 236 -18.25 -61.17 -42.07
C ILE A 236 -19.22 -61.36 -43.25
N VAL A 237 -19.19 -60.45 -44.22
CA VAL A 237 -20.03 -60.51 -45.43
C VAL A 237 -19.66 -61.71 -46.30
N HIS A 238 -18.38 -62.00 -46.45
CA HIS A 238 -17.89 -63.16 -47.21
C HIS A 238 -18.36 -64.49 -46.59
N GLY A 239 -18.34 -64.62 -45.26
CA GLY A 239 -18.88 -65.80 -44.57
C GLY A 239 -20.38 -66.00 -44.78
N LEU A 240 -21.15 -64.91 -44.84
CA LEU A 240 -22.59 -64.95 -45.07
C LEU A 240 -22.95 -65.34 -46.52
N PHE A 241 -22.22 -64.82 -47.51
CA PHE A 241 -22.50 -65.08 -48.92
C PHE A 241 -22.03 -66.46 -49.40
N MET A 242 -20.95 -66.98 -48.83
CA MET A 242 -20.52 -68.37 -49.07
C MET A 242 -21.57 -69.38 -48.61
N TRP A 243 -22.30 -69.07 -47.54
CA TRP A 243 -23.40 -69.90 -47.05
C TRP A 243 -24.61 -69.95 -48.00
N ILE A 244 -24.77 -68.93 -48.86
CA ILE A 244 -25.89 -68.78 -49.83
C ILE A 244 -25.51 -69.32 -51.23
N GLY A 245 -24.28 -69.83 -51.41
CA GLY A 245 -23.84 -70.46 -52.66
C GLY A 245 -23.57 -69.50 -53.83
N VAL A 246 -23.32 -68.23 -53.53
CA VAL A 246 -23.04 -67.20 -54.55
C VAL A 246 -21.63 -67.39 -55.14
N PRO A 247 -21.42 -67.23 -56.46
CA PRO A 247 -20.11 -67.36 -57.10
C PRO A 247 -19.07 -66.42 -56.48
N MET A 248 -17.88 -66.95 -56.21
CA MET A 248 -16.85 -66.34 -55.37
C MET A 248 -16.42 -64.94 -55.84
N LEU A 249 -16.36 -64.69 -57.14
CA LEU A 249 -16.03 -63.39 -57.72
C LEU A 249 -17.10 -62.32 -57.40
N ALA A 250 -18.38 -62.67 -57.44
CA ALA A 250 -19.46 -61.73 -57.11
C ALA A 250 -19.45 -61.38 -55.61
N VAL A 251 -19.16 -62.37 -54.75
CA VAL A 251 -19.01 -62.15 -53.30
C VAL A 251 -17.85 -61.22 -52.98
N GLN A 252 -16.70 -61.40 -53.63
CA GLN A 252 -15.53 -60.55 -53.44
C GLN A 252 -15.79 -59.10 -53.85
N LEU A 253 -16.45 -58.87 -54.99
CA LEU A 253 -16.76 -57.52 -55.47
C LEU A 253 -17.79 -56.81 -54.57
N VAL A 254 -18.84 -57.50 -54.14
CA VAL A 254 -19.86 -56.92 -53.24
C VAL A 254 -19.28 -56.63 -51.86
N ALA A 255 -18.49 -57.54 -51.31
CA ALA A 255 -17.83 -57.32 -50.02
C ALA A 255 -16.85 -56.14 -50.07
N LEU A 256 -16.07 -56.02 -51.16
CA LEU A 256 -15.13 -54.91 -51.35
C LEU A 256 -15.88 -53.57 -51.48
N ALA A 257 -16.99 -53.52 -52.22
CA ALA A 257 -17.82 -52.33 -52.35
C ALA A 257 -18.41 -51.89 -50.99
N ILE A 258 -18.93 -52.84 -50.20
CA ILE A 258 -19.48 -52.55 -48.87
C ILE A 258 -18.38 -52.08 -47.91
N GLY A 259 -17.23 -52.77 -47.90
CA GLY A 259 -16.08 -52.39 -47.06
C GLY A 259 -15.56 -50.99 -47.38
N LEU A 260 -15.53 -50.62 -48.67
CA LEU A 260 -15.09 -49.30 -49.12
C LEU A 260 -16.10 -48.21 -48.72
N CYS A 261 -17.41 -48.46 -48.88
CA CYS A 261 -18.45 -47.53 -48.42
C CYS A 261 -18.38 -47.28 -46.90
N VAL A 262 -18.24 -48.34 -46.10
CA VAL A 262 -18.13 -48.23 -44.63
C VAL A 262 -16.86 -47.47 -44.23
N ALA A 263 -15.73 -47.76 -44.89
CA ALA A 263 -14.48 -47.04 -44.65
C ALA A 263 -14.61 -45.54 -44.94
N VAL A 264 -15.19 -45.17 -46.09
CA VAL A 264 -15.39 -43.76 -46.47
C VAL A 264 -16.29 -43.03 -45.47
N VAL A 265 -17.39 -43.66 -45.02
CA VAL A 265 -18.30 -43.05 -44.04
C VAL A 265 -17.64 -42.93 -42.66
N ALA A 266 -16.93 -43.96 -42.20
CA ALA A 266 -16.24 -43.93 -40.91
C ALA A 266 -15.11 -42.89 -40.88
N VAL A 267 -14.31 -42.82 -41.95
CA VAL A 267 -13.24 -41.82 -42.10
C VAL A 267 -13.85 -40.42 -42.17
N GLY A 268 -14.90 -40.20 -42.97
CA GLY A 268 -15.58 -38.92 -43.08
C GLY A 268 -16.17 -38.45 -41.75
N ALA A 269 -16.80 -39.34 -40.98
CA ALA A 269 -17.33 -39.05 -39.65
C ALA A 269 -16.21 -38.70 -38.65
N THR A 270 -15.10 -39.44 -38.69
CA THR A 270 -13.95 -39.22 -37.81
C THR A 270 -13.23 -37.92 -38.13
N ILE A 271 -13.02 -37.61 -39.42
CA ILE A 271 -12.46 -36.32 -39.87
C ILE A 271 -13.35 -35.17 -39.42
N ARG A 272 -14.68 -35.27 -39.61
CA ARG A 272 -15.62 -34.23 -39.14
C ARG A 272 -15.60 -34.06 -37.63
N ARG A 273 -15.53 -35.16 -36.86
CA ARG A 273 -15.44 -35.11 -35.39
C ARG A 273 -14.14 -34.46 -34.93
N ASN A 274 -13.01 -34.87 -35.52
CA ASN A 274 -11.69 -34.31 -35.20
C ASN A 274 -11.60 -32.83 -35.61
N ALA A 275 -12.15 -32.45 -36.75
CA ALA A 275 -12.22 -31.05 -37.17
C ALA A 275 -13.03 -30.20 -36.17
N ARG A 276 -14.20 -30.68 -35.73
CA ARG A 276 -15.00 -30.01 -34.69
C ARG A 276 -14.27 -29.92 -33.35
N GLN A 277 -13.59 -30.98 -32.92
CA GLN A 277 -12.82 -30.94 -31.67
C GLN A 277 -11.66 -29.94 -31.74
N ARG A 278 -10.97 -29.86 -32.88
CA ARG A 278 -9.89 -28.88 -33.08
C ARG A 278 -10.40 -27.46 -33.11
N THR A 279 -11.52 -27.17 -33.77
CA THR A 279 -12.09 -25.81 -33.76
C THR A 279 -12.55 -25.40 -32.36
N VAL A 280 -13.14 -26.32 -31.59
CA VAL A 280 -13.51 -26.07 -30.19
C VAL A 280 -12.28 -25.82 -29.32
N GLN A 281 -11.25 -26.67 -29.43
CA GLN A 281 -9.98 -26.50 -28.69
C GLN A 281 -9.27 -25.20 -29.05
N TRP A 282 -9.22 -24.87 -30.34
CA TRP A 282 -8.64 -23.63 -30.84
C TRP A 282 -9.36 -22.40 -30.27
N ARG A 283 -10.70 -22.38 -30.29
CA ARG A 283 -11.49 -21.31 -29.68
C ARG A 283 -11.24 -21.20 -28.18
N ALA A 284 -11.25 -22.33 -27.47
CA ALA A 284 -11.01 -22.37 -26.04
C ALA A 284 -9.63 -21.80 -25.68
N ASN A 285 -8.59 -22.15 -26.45
CA ASN A 285 -7.24 -21.63 -26.28
C ASN A 285 -7.17 -20.11 -26.54
N TYR A 286 -7.82 -19.64 -27.61
CA TYR A 286 -7.88 -18.22 -27.91
C TYR A 286 -8.59 -17.40 -26.83
N LEU A 287 -9.77 -17.86 -26.38
CA LEU A 287 -10.52 -17.21 -25.31
C LEU A 287 -9.76 -17.24 -23.97
N ALA A 288 -9.05 -18.34 -23.66
CA ALA A 288 -8.20 -18.41 -22.49
C ALA A 288 -7.04 -17.42 -22.56
N HIS A 289 -6.47 -17.21 -23.76
CA HIS A 289 -5.43 -16.21 -23.98
C HIS A 289 -5.97 -14.78 -23.81
N LEU A 290 -7.13 -14.47 -24.41
CA LEU A 290 -7.81 -13.18 -24.22
C LEU A 290 -8.11 -12.91 -22.76
N ARG A 291 -8.69 -13.89 -22.05
CA ARG A 291 -8.97 -13.78 -20.62
C ARG A 291 -7.74 -13.35 -19.83
N ARG A 292 -6.62 -14.04 -20.00
CA ARG A 292 -5.38 -13.73 -19.27
C ARG A 292 -4.88 -12.31 -19.56
N ARG A 293 -4.90 -11.89 -20.83
CA ARG A 293 -4.47 -10.55 -21.21
C ARG A 293 -5.39 -9.47 -20.66
N TRP A 294 -6.69 -9.63 -20.83
CA TRP A 294 -7.66 -8.63 -20.39
C TRP A 294 -7.69 -8.50 -18.87
N THR A 295 -7.57 -9.60 -18.13
CA THR A 295 -7.40 -9.55 -16.67
C THR A 295 -6.13 -8.82 -16.26
N GLN A 296 -5.01 -9.07 -16.95
CA GLN A 296 -3.74 -8.37 -16.67
C GLN A 296 -3.85 -6.86 -16.93
N SER A 297 -4.41 -6.45 -18.07
CA SER A 297 -4.64 -5.02 -18.36
C SER A 297 -5.55 -4.36 -17.32
N ALA A 298 -6.63 -5.04 -16.91
CA ALA A 298 -7.54 -4.52 -15.91
C ALA A 298 -6.89 -4.41 -14.53
N GLU A 299 -6.07 -5.38 -14.12
CA GLU A 299 -5.32 -5.31 -12.87
C GLU A 299 -4.32 -4.15 -12.84
N VAL A 300 -3.63 -3.88 -13.95
CA VAL A 300 -2.69 -2.75 -14.07
C VAL A 300 -3.45 -1.44 -13.92
N ALA A 301 -4.57 -1.27 -14.63
CA ALA A 301 -5.39 -0.07 -14.53
C ALA A 301 -5.95 0.15 -13.11
N VAL A 302 -6.36 -0.90 -12.40
CA VAL A 302 -6.79 -0.80 -10.99
C VAL A 302 -5.64 -0.32 -10.09
N ARG A 303 -4.41 -0.80 -10.30
CA ARG A 303 -3.24 -0.36 -9.53
C ARG A 303 -2.92 1.11 -9.79
N GLU A 304 -2.97 1.54 -11.05
CA GLU A 304 -2.71 2.94 -11.43
C GLU A 304 -3.76 3.89 -10.86
N ALA A 305 -5.05 3.54 -10.98
CA ALA A 305 -6.15 4.33 -10.43
C ALA A 305 -6.07 4.49 -8.90
N LEU A 306 -5.61 3.47 -8.19
CA LEU A 306 -5.40 3.52 -6.74
C LEU A 306 -4.12 4.26 -6.36
N GLY A 307 -3.04 4.13 -7.15
CA GLY A 307 -1.78 4.84 -6.93
C GLY A 307 -1.91 6.36 -7.10
N ALA A 308 -2.85 6.83 -7.93
CA ALA A 308 -3.16 8.24 -8.09
C ALA A 308 -3.90 8.87 -6.90
N ARG A 309 -4.51 8.06 -6.01
CA ARG A 309 -5.15 8.57 -4.79
C ARG A 309 -4.09 8.82 -3.71
N GLY A 310 -3.74 10.08 -3.52
CA GLY A 310 -2.87 10.54 -2.43
C GLY A 310 -3.42 10.22 -1.03
N PRO A 311 -2.60 10.45 0.02
CA PRO A 311 -3.06 10.30 1.40
C PRO A 311 -4.29 11.19 1.65
N GLY A 312 -5.24 10.69 2.45
CA GLY A 312 -6.44 11.47 2.77
C GLY A 312 -6.07 12.76 3.53
N TRP A 313 -6.85 13.83 3.33
CA TRP A 313 -6.65 15.15 3.94
C TRP A 313 -6.34 15.12 5.45
N ARG A 314 -6.91 14.15 6.18
CA ARG A 314 -6.70 13.97 7.62
C ARG A 314 -5.30 13.47 7.96
N ILE A 315 -4.71 12.61 7.12
CA ILE A 315 -3.31 12.16 7.27
C ILE A 315 -2.38 13.33 6.98
N GLU A 316 -2.68 14.13 5.97
CA GLU A 316 -1.90 15.33 5.63
C GLU A 316 -1.89 16.35 6.77
N GLN A 317 -3.05 16.68 7.35
CA GLN A 317 -3.13 17.60 8.50
C GLN A 317 -2.41 17.08 9.75
N LEU A 318 -2.51 15.79 10.07
CA LEU A 318 -1.81 15.19 11.21
C LEU A 318 -0.29 15.12 10.98
N ALA A 319 0.13 14.93 9.73
CA ALA A 319 1.53 14.92 9.32
C ALA A 319 2.15 16.32 9.44
N GLU A 320 1.45 17.34 8.94
CA GLU A 320 1.82 18.75 9.07
C GLU A 320 1.95 19.16 10.53
N TYR A 321 0.96 18.83 11.38
CA TYR A 321 0.98 19.15 12.80
C TYR A 321 2.12 18.47 13.57
N SER A 322 2.58 17.30 13.11
CA SER A 322 3.64 16.53 13.78
C SER A 322 5.04 16.76 13.18
N GLY A 323 5.15 17.58 12.14
CA GLY A 323 6.39 17.81 11.39
C GLY A 323 6.91 16.56 10.69
N THR A 324 6.02 15.61 10.35
CA THR A 324 6.39 14.36 9.67
C THR A 324 5.83 14.30 8.25
N SER A 325 6.46 13.54 7.36
CA SER A 325 5.96 13.34 5.98
C SER A 325 4.58 12.70 6.02
N ALA A 326 3.66 13.17 5.16
CA ALA A 326 2.34 12.56 4.98
C ALA A 326 2.40 11.21 4.23
N ARG A 327 3.40 11.04 3.35
CA ARG A 327 3.72 9.80 2.64
C ARG A 327 4.51 8.84 3.52
#